data_AF-A0A9P1BWJ2-F1
#
_entry.id   AF-A0A9P1BWJ2-F1
#
_cell.length_a   1.000
_cell.length_b   1.000
_cell.length_c   1.000
_cell.angle_alpha   90.00
_cell.angle_beta   90.00
_cell.angle_gamma   90.00
#
_symmetry.space_group_name_H-M   'P 1'
#
loop_
_entity.id
_entity.type
_entity.pdbx_description
1 polymer ?
#
loop_
_entity_poly.entity_id
_entity_poly.type
_entity_poly.pdbx_seq_one_letter_code
_entity_poly.pdbx_strand_id
1 'polypeptide(L)'
;MPGGALLMGGDAAGFKAWDQGLPCASGASLALTLYDATQNLTLTQELAHGSSQSFGCNTVNSDYAGGPVSSSGLLSTPVLGEELQSLTSTTRSCASAVEGHSGDISILCSGGVLKADASLCSPLGCDATTTPVEVVVGGSTRSISATQAMLHGEHFVADSCSNVDSGYEGSINVTCYLGTLMSSSCRPKPCEDTVKYVTHAGLNLLARLNGDSLGSTSPAPSGFE
;
A
#
# COMPACT_ATOMS: atom_id res chain seq x y z
N MET A 1 -53.47 21.25 74.17
CA MET A 1 -53.50 21.33 72.69
C MET A 1 -52.36 20.47 72.17
N PRO A 2 -52.63 19.39 71.43
CA PRO A 2 -51.57 18.52 70.91
C PRO A 2 -50.97 19.13 69.64
N GLY A 3 -49.63 19.16 69.57
CA GLY A 3 -48.88 19.55 68.38
C GLY A 3 -48.73 18.36 67.45
N GLY A 4 -49.32 18.46 66.25
CA GLY A 4 -49.13 17.51 65.17
C GLY A 4 -47.87 17.81 64.39
N ALA A 5 -46.93 16.88 64.38
CA ALA A 5 -45.76 16.91 63.49
C ALA A 5 -46.16 16.36 62.11
N LEU A 6 -46.03 17.19 61.07
CA LEU A 6 -46.21 16.80 59.68
C LEU A 6 -44.92 16.12 59.19
N LEU A 7 -44.96 14.80 59.00
CA LEU A 7 -43.92 14.04 58.31
C LEU A 7 -44.13 14.16 56.80
N MET A 8 -43.27 14.93 56.13
CA MET A 8 -43.15 14.94 54.68
C MET A 8 -42.24 13.78 54.26
N GLY A 9 -42.83 12.66 53.86
CA GLY A 9 -42.13 11.60 53.13
C GLY A 9 -41.92 12.04 51.68
N GLY A 10 -40.69 12.40 51.34
CA GLY A 10 -40.28 12.63 49.95
C GLY A 10 -39.86 11.32 49.32
N ASP A 11 -40.72 10.75 48.49
CA ASP A 11 -40.41 9.62 47.61
C ASP A 11 -39.27 10.01 46.65
N ALA A 12 -38.09 9.42 46.87
CA ALA A 12 -36.99 9.43 45.92
C ALA A 12 -37.32 8.51 44.75
N ALA A 13 -38.16 8.98 43.83
CA ALA A 13 -38.38 8.34 42.55
C ALA A 13 -37.06 8.38 41.75
N GLY A 14 -36.49 7.19 41.55
CA GLY A 14 -35.19 6.97 40.95
C GLY A 14 -35.05 7.53 39.54
N PHE A 15 -34.09 8.43 39.36
CA PHE A 15 -33.44 8.66 38.08
C PHE A 15 -32.52 7.48 37.78
N LYS A 16 -33.08 6.39 37.23
CA LYS A 16 -32.33 5.31 36.59
C LYS A 16 -32.75 5.27 35.12
N ALA A 17 -31.75 5.16 34.23
CA ALA A 17 -31.85 4.98 32.77
C ALA A 17 -31.87 6.26 31.91
N TRP A 18 -30.72 6.94 31.83
CA TRP A 18 -30.37 7.78 30.67
C TRP A 18 -29.03 7.35 30.03
N ASP A 19 -28.56 6.14 30.33
CA ASP A 19 -27.26 5.63 29.88
C ASP A 19 -27.40 4.41 28.94
N GLN A 20 -28.49 4.34 28.20
CA GLN A 20 -28.61 3.42 27.07
C GLN A 20 -28.39 4.24 25.81
N GLY A 21 -27.18 4.19 25.28
CA GLY A 21 -26.86 4.84 24.02
C GLY A 21 -27.84 4.39 22.93
N LEU A 22 -28.34 5.34 22.15
CA LEU A 22 -29.31 5.07 21.09
C LEU A 22 -28.69 4.11 20.06
N PRO A 23 -29.46 3.11 19.57
CA PRO A 23 -29.01 2.21 18.52
C PRO A 23 -28.77 2.96 17.21
N CYS A 24 -27.89 2.43 16.36
CA CYS A 24 -27.69 2.96 15.02
C CYS A 24 -28.83 2.47 14.12
N ALA A 25 -29.73 3.37 13.75
CA ALA A 25 -30.88 3.06 12.90
C ALA A 25 -30.44 2.51 11.53
N SER A 26 -31.21 1.56 10.99
CA SER A 26 -31.02 1.10 9.62
C SER A 26 -31.17 2.26 8.63
N GLY A 27 -30.36 2.26 7.58
CA GLY A 27 -30.30 3.36 6.60
C GLY A 27 -29.36 4.50 6.97
N ALA A 28 -28.77 4.52 8.17
CA ALA A 28 -27.70 5.46 8.48
C ALA A 28 -26.49 5.18 7.56
N SER A 29 -25.91 6.23 7.01
CA SER A 29 -24.76 6.15 6.11
C SER A 29 -23.52 6.79 6.74
N LEU A 30 -22.39 6.09 6.63
CA LEU A 30 -21.06 6.57 7.02
C LEU A 30 -20.23 6.76 5.76
N ALA A 31 -19.83 8.01 5.49
CA ALA A 31 -18.88 8.29 4.42
C ALA A 31 -17.48 7.87 4.86
N LEU A 32 -16.93 6.83 4.22
CA LEU A 32 -15.55 6.43 4.38
C LEU A 32 -14.76 6.96 3.19
N THR A 33 -13.70 7.74 3.43
CA THR A 33 -12.79 8.21 2.38
C THR A 33 -11.45 7.52 2.55
N LEU A 34 -10.98 6.85 1.50
CA LEU A 34 -9.67 6.22 1.43
C LEU A 34 -8.94 6.79 0.22
N TYR A 35 -7.87 7.54 0.47
CA TYR A 35 -7.15 8.34 -0.53
C TYR A 35 -8.07 9.32 -1.28
N ASP A 36 -8.36 9.04 -2.55
CA ASP A 36 -9.16 9.85 -3.46
C ASP A 36 -10.58 9.30 -3.70
N ALA A 37 -10.94 8.17 -3.08
CA ALA A 37 -12.26 7.55 -3.20
C ALA A 37 -13.07 7.72 -1.91
N THR A 38 -14.25 8.32 -2.03
CA THR A 38 -15.27 8.42 -0.96
C THR A 38 -16.43 7.50 -1.26
N GLN A 39 -16.84 6.69 -0.27
CA GLN A 39 -18.02 5.86 -0.41
C GLN A 39 -18.90 5.89 0.85
N ASN A 40 -20.21 5.80 0.64
CA ASN A 40 -21.20 5.81 1.71
C ASN A 40 -21.58 4.38 2.10
N LEU A 41 -21.08 3.93 3.25
CA LEU A 41 -21.46 2.66 3.85
C LEU A 41 -22.82 2.82 4.52
N THR A 42 -23.83 2.13 4.04
CA THR A 42 -25.20 2.21 4.60
C THR A 42 -25.47 0.99 5.47
N LEU A 43 -25.89 1.21 6.71
CA LEU A 43 -26.31 0.14 7.61
C LEU A 43 -27.59 -0.51 7.06
N THR A 44 -27.51 -1.81 6.73
CA THR A 44 -28.67 -2.56 6.22
C THR A 44 -29.58 -3.06 7.34
N GLN A 45 -29.09 -3.05 8.58
CA GLN A 45 -29.84 -3.44 9.77
C GLN A 45 -29.56 -2.46 10.91
N GLU A 46 -30.55 -2.30 11.79
CA GLU A 46 -30.37 -1.56 13.04
C GLU A 46 -29.37 -2.30 13.92
N LEU A 47 -28.28 -1.62 14.28
CA LEU A 47 -27.30 -2.15 15.20
C LEU A 47 -27.71 -1.76 16.61
N ALA A 48 -28.01 -2.77 17.43
CA ALA A 48 -28.18 -2.57 18.86
C ALA A 48 -26.90 -1.95 19.44
N HIS A 49 -27.05 -1.17 20.52
CA HIS A 49 -25.90 -0.65 21.25
C HIS A 49 -24.93 -1.79 21.58
N GLY A 50 -23.66 -1.67 21.17
CA GLY A 50 -22.63 -2.71 21.32
C GLY A 50 -22.50 -3.71 20.16
N SER A 51 -23.34 -3.65 19.12
CA SER A 51 -23.22 -4.50 17.93
C SER A 51 -22.32 -3.88 16.85
N SER A 52 -21.62 -4.72 16.08
CA SER A 52 -20.81 -4.29 14.92
C SER A 52 -21.24 -5.00 13.63
N GLN A 53 -21.11 -4.32 12.49
CA GLN A 53 -21.35 -4.88 11.16
C GLN A 53 -20.10 -4.64 10.28
N SER A 54 -19.69 -5.68 9.56
CA SER A 54 -18.52 -5.64 8.66
C SER A 54 -18.97 -5.57 7.20
N PHE A 55 -18.35 -4.71 6.40
CA PHE A 55 -18.59 -4.60 4.96
C PHE A 55 -17.33 -5.01 4.18
N GLY A 56 -17.49 -5.77 3.09
CA GLY A 56 -16.38 -6.14 2.22
C GLY A 56 -15.94 -4.99 1.32
N CYS A 57 -14.65 -4.87 1.02
CA CYS A 57 -14.14 -3.80 0.14
C CYS A 57 -14.72 -3.87 -1.29
N ASN A 58 -15.20 -5.04 -1.72
CA ASN A 58 -15.91 -5.22 -3.00
C ASN A 58 -17.29 -4.57 -3.04
N THR A 59 -17.94 -4.34 -1.88
CA THR A 59 -19.12 -3.48 -1.79
C THR A 59 -18.76 -1.99 -1.86
N VAL A 60 -17.48 -1.66 -1.69
CA VAL A 60 -16.96 -0.29 -1.70
C VAL A 60 -16.52 0.18 -3.10
N ASN A 61 -15.92 -0.72 -3.85
CA ASN A 61 -15.53 -0.45 -5.23
C ASN A 61 -15.69 -1.73 -6.07
N SER A 62 -16.59 -1.67 -7.05
CA SER A 62 -16.90 -2.80 -7.93
C SER A 62 -15.76 -3.18 -8.88
N ASP A 63 -14.76 -2.31 -9.06
CA ASP A 63 -13.57 -2.59 -9.86
C ASP A 63 -12.62 -3.59 -9.16
N TYR A 64 -12.86 -3.91 -7.88
CA TYR A 64 -12.22 -5.02 -7.16
C TYR A 64 -12.82 -6.38 -7.58
N ALA A 65 -12.59 -6.78 -8.83
CA ALA A 65 -13.01 -8.06 -9.41
C ALA A 65 -11.84 -9.00 -9.77
N GLY A 66 -10.70 -8.90 -9.08
CA GLY A 66 -9.57 -9.81 -9.29
C GLY A 66 -9.77 -11.14 -8.54
N GLY A 67 -9.59 -12.29 -9.22
CA GLY A 67 -9.36 -13.60 -8.59
C GLY A 67 -8.18 -13.55 -7.61
N PRO A 68 -7.90 -14.61 -6.81
CA PRO A 68 -7.01 -14.52 -5.64
C PRO A 68 -5.65 -13.93 -6.03
N VAL A 69 -5.52 -12.62 -5.83
CA VAL A 69 -4.29 -11.90 -5.99
C VAL A 69 -3.56 -12.17 -4.68
N SER A 70 -2.40 -12.81 -4.76
CA SER A 70 -1.39 -12.69 -3.72
C SER A 70 -0.88 -11.25 -3.79
N SER A 71 -1.71 -10.32 -3.31
CA SER A 71 -1.40 -8.90 -3.17
C SER A 71 -1.14 -8.65 -1.70
N SER A 72 0.12 -8.45 -1.35
CA SER A 72 0.61 -7.94 -0.06
C SER A 72 0.15 -6.50 0.17
N GLY A 73 -1.17 -6.27 0.23
CA GLY A 73 -1.74 -4.92 0.33
C GLY A 73 -3.26 -4.86 0.41
N LEU A 74 -3.94 -5.95 0.79
CA LEU A 74 -5.37 -5.88 1.08
C LEU A 74 -5.56 -5.22 2.46
N LEU A 75 -6.26 -4.09 2.46
CA LEU A 75 -6.88 -3.47 3.63
C LEU A 75 -7.74 -4.53 4.34
N SER A 76 -7.18 -5.12 5.40
CA SER A 76 -7.94 -5.92 6.35
C SER A 76 -8.97 -4.99 6.98
N THR A 77 -10.25 -5.34 6.95
CA THR A 77 -11.25 -4.61 7.75
C THR A 77 -10.85 -4.75 9.21
N PRO A 78 -10.42 -3.67 9.88
CA PRO A 78 -9.94 -3.77 11.24
C PRO A 78 -11.13 -4.16 12.14
N VAL A 79 -11.15 -5.40 12.60
CA VAL A 79 -12.14 -5.83 13.59
C VAL A 79 -11.72 -5.21 14.92
N LEU A 80 -12.61 -4.45 15.54
CA LEU A 80 -12.45 -4.06 16.94
C LEU A 80 -12.64 -5.34 17.77
N GLY A 81 -11.55 -5.88 18.30
CA GLY A 81 -11.58 -7.09 19.14
C GLY A 81 -12.20 -6.88 20.52
N GLU A 82 -12.62 -5.66 20.82
CA GLU A 82 -13.18 -5.24 22.10
C GLU A 82 -14.42 -4.35 21.85
N GLU A 83 -15.43 -4.53 22.70
CA GLU A 83 -16.60 -3.68 22.74
C GLU A 83 -16.24 -2.35 23.41
N LEU A 84 -16.49 -1.22 22.73
CA LEU A 84 -16.28 0.11 23.28
C LEU A 84 -17.58 0.62 23.91
N GLN A 85 -17.53 0.91 25.21
CA GLN A 85 -18.60 1.65 25.88
C GLN A 85 -18.75 3.07 25.32
N SER A 86 -19.92 3.67 25.50
CA SER A 86 -20.15 5.05 25.10
C SER A 86 -19.12 5.99 25.74
N LEU A 87 -18.58 6.91 24.94
CA LEU A 87 -17.54 7.88 25.30
C LEU A 87 -16.17 7.29 25.64
N THR A 88 -15.93 6.01 25.37
CA THR A 88 -14.58 5.43 25.48
C THR A 88 -13.87 5.43 24.14
N SER A 89 -12.53 5.51 24.23
CA SER A 89 -11.65 5.46 23.07
C SER A 89 -10.68 4.28 23.17
N THR A 90 -10.31 3.73 22.02
CA THR A 90 -9.18 2.80 21.89
C THR A 90 -8.24 3.27 20.79
N THR A 91 -7.04 2.70 20.75
CA THR A 91 -6.03 2.97 19.73
C THR A 91 -5.68 1.69 18.99
N ARG A 92 -5.52 1.80 17.67
CA ARG A 92 -5.09 0.68 16.81
C ARG A 92 -3.92 1.13 15.96
N SER A 93 -2.93 0.28 15.74
CA SER A 93 -1.80 0.64 14.88
C SER A 93 -2.26 0.87 13.44
N CYS A 94 -1.74 1.90 12.78
CA CYS A 94 -2.03 2.18 11.37
C CYS A 94 -1.65 1.00 10.47
N ALA A 95 -0.55 0.30 10.79
CA ALA A 95 -0.10 -0.91 10.08
C ALA A 95 -1.16 -2.03 10.08
N SER A 96 -2.03 -2.08 11.09
CA SER A 96 -3.10 -3.08 11.16
C SER A 96 -4.27 -2.79 10.21
N ALA A 97 -4.43 -1.54 9.81
CA ALA A 97 -5.46 -1.10 8.87
C ALA A 97 -4.89 -1.03 7.45
N VAL A 98 -3.73 -0.38 7.28
CA VAL A 98 -3.05 -0.19 5.99
C VAL A 98 -1.60 -0.61 6.13
N GLU A 99 -1.20 -1.65 5.41
CA GLU A 99 0.20 -2.08 5.39
C GLU A 99 1.12 -0.93 4.95
N GLY A 100 2.34 -0.91 5.50
CA GLY A 100 3.34 0.11 5.18
C GLY A 100 3.02 1.51 5.72
N HIS A 101 2.19 1.62 6.75
CA HIS A 101 1.96 2.85 7.51
C HIS A 101 2.37 2.68 8.98
N SER A 102 2.91 3.74 9.59
CA SER A 102 3.21 3.84 11.01
C SER A 102 2.24 4.78 11.71
N GLY A 103 2.27 4.78 13.05
CA GLY A 103 1.39 5.57 13.89
C GLY A 103 0.20 4.78 14.42
N ASP A 104 -0.73 5.51 15.03
CA ASP A 104 -1.94 4.96 15.63
C ASP A 104 -3.20 5.68 15.12
N ILE A 105 -4.28 4.91 14.99
CA ILE A 105 -5.64 5.35 14.72
C ILE A 105 -6.34 5.43 16.07
N SER A 106 -6.86 6.61 16.42
CA SER A 106 -7.74 6.77 17.59
C SER A 106 -9.18 6.49 17.18
N ILE A 107 -9.87 5.62 17.92
CA ILE A 107 -11.26 5.27 17.66
C ILE A 107 -12.07 5.63 18.89
N LEU A 108 -13.01 6.56 18.75
CA LEU A 108 -13.92 7.02 19.80
C LEU A 108 -15.34 6.52 19.50
N CYS A 109 -15.98 5.89 20.49
CA CYS A 109 -17.41 5.62 20.44
C CYS A 109 -18.15 6.76 21.14
N SER A 110 -19.09 7.44 20.47
CA SER A 110 -19.91 8.49 21.09
C SER A 110 -21.36 8.35 20.66
N GLY A 111 -22.24 8.01 21.60
CA GLY A 111 -23.68 7.89 21.33
C GLY A 111 -24.02 6.82 20.27
N GLY A 112 -23.29 5.72 20.25
CA GLY A 112 -23.45 4.64 19.25
C GLY A 112 -22.68 4.86 17.95
N VAL A 113 -22.08 6.04 17.73
CA VAL A 113 -21.32 6.34 16.51
C VAL A 113 -19.83 6.16 16.77
N LEU A 114 -19.16 5.37 15.92
CA LEU A 114 -17.71 5.28 15.90
C LEU A 114 -17.12 6.42 15.06
N LYS A 115 -16.17 7.14 15.65
CA LYS A 115 -15.35 8.14 14.97
C LYS A 115 -13.89 7.69 15.02
N ALA A 116 -13.31 7.46 13.86
CA ALA A 116 -11.89 7.16 13.72
C ALA A 116 -11.11 8.43 13.33
N ASP A 117 -9.96 8.63 13.96
CA ASP A 117 -8.99 9.67 13.63
C ASP A 117 -7.66 8.99 13.26
N ALA A 118 -7.32 9.10 11.98
CA ALA A 118 -6.10 8.55 11.39
C ALA A 118 -5.06 9.64 11.07
N SER A 119 -5.20 10.85 11.65
CA SER A 119 -4.30 11.98 11.38
C SER A 119 -2.84 11.72 11.80
N LEU A 120 -2.62 10.76 12.70
CA LEU A 120 -1.28 10.31 13.13
C LEU A 120 -0.71 9.19 12.25
N CYS A 121 -1.47 8.69 11.28
CA CYS A 121 -0.96 7.71 10.34
C CYS A 121 -0.04 8.38 9.32
N SER A 122 1.19 7.87 9.20
CA SER A 122 2.15 8.31 8.20
C SER A 122 2.68 7.12 7.40
N PRO A 123 2.95 7.27 6.09
CA PRO A 123 3.65 6.26 5.31
C PRO A 123 4.96 5.85 5.98
N LEU A 124 5.23 4.55 6.05
CA LEU A 124 6.45 4.03 6.62
C LEU A 124 7.64 4.38 5.71
N GLY A 125 8.69 4.95 6.31
CA GLY A 125 9.98 5.16 5.65
C GLY A 125 10.80 3.87 5.61
N CYS A 126 11.99 3.96 5.02
CA CYS A 126 12.95 2.87 4.96
C CYS A 126 14.19 3.26 5.76
N ASP A 127 14.87 2.32 6.40
CA ASP A 127 16.10 2.58 7.12
C ASP A 127 17.09 1.41 6.94
N ALA A 128 18.21 1.46 7.67
CA ALA A 128 19.25 0.43 7.59
C ALA A 128 18.80 -0.98 8.03
N THR A 129 17.62 -1.11 8.65
CA THR A 129 17.00 -2.37 9.06
C THR A 129 15.97 -2.89 8.05
N THR A 130 15.54 -2.05 7.09
CA THR A 130 14.64 -2.47 6.02
C THR A 130 15.27 -3.61 5.22
N THR A 131 14.44 -4.61 4.86
CA THR A 131 14.90 -5.76 4.08
C THR A 131 15.56 -5.29 2.77
N PRO A 132 16.75 -5.78 2.44
CA PRO A 132 17.44 -5.42 1.20
C PRO A 132 16.60 -5.79 -0.03
N VAL A 133 16.71 -4.99 -1.10
CA VAL A 133 16.14 -5.31 -2.41
C VAL A 133 17.16 -6.09 -3.24
N GLU A 134 16.74 -7.22 -3.81
CA GLU A 134 17.55 -7.98 -4.75
C GLU A 134 17.35 -7.46 -6.18
N VAL A 135 18.44 -7.00 -6.80
CA VAL A 135 18.45 -6.50 -8.18
C VAL A 135 19.08 -7.55 -9.08
N VAL A 136 18.32 -8.04 -10.06
CA VAL A 136 18.79 -9.03 -11.03
C VAL A 136 19.03 -8.36 -12.39
N VAL A 137 20.27 -8.41 -12.88
CA VAL A 137 20.70 -7.81 -14.15
C VAL A 137 21.49 -8.84 -14.94
N GLY A 138 21.03 -9.21 -16.14
CA GLY A 138 21.73 -10.20 -16.97
C GLY A 138 21.86 -11.60 -16.36
N GLY A 139 21.08 -11.93 -15.33
CA GLY A 139 21.22 -13.16 -14.55
C GLY A 139 22.18 -13.06 -13.35
N SER A 140 22.88 -11.94 -13.20
CA SER A 140 23.64 -11.59 -12.01
C SER A 140 22.72 -10.93 -10.98
N THR A 141 22.80 -11.36 -9.71
CA THR A 141 21.99 -10.81 -8.62
C THR A 141 22.85 -9.99 -7.67
N ARG A 142 22.34 -8.85 -7.23
CA ARG A 142 22.98 -8.00 -6.22
C ARG A 142 21.98 -7.51 -5.18
N SER A 143 22.34 -7.66 -3.91
CA SER A 143 21.57 -7.15 -2.79
C SER A 143 21.90 -5.69 -2.50
N ILE A 144 20.88 -4.85 -2.34
CA ILE A 144 21.02 -3.42 -2.06
C ILE A 144 20.19 -3.05 -0.84
N SER A 145 20.83 -2.41 0.14
CA SER A 145 20.19 -1.93 1.38
C SER A 145 20.22 -0.41 1.46
N ALA A 146 19.29 0.18 2.20
CA ALA A 146 19.37 1.59 2.56
C ALA A 146 20.51 1.83 3.57
N THR A 147 21.32 2.86 3.36
CA THR A 147 22.43 3.21 4.26
C THR A 147 22.02 4.22 5.33
N GLN A 148 20.90 4.90 5.13
CA GLN A 148 20.35 5.93 6.01
C GLN A 148 18.83 5.83 6.02
N ALA A 149 18.19 6.49 7.00
CA ALA A 149 16.75 6.65 6.99
C ALA A 149 16.31 7.46 5.76
N MET A 150 15.25 6.98 5.11
CA MET A 150 14.62 7.54 3.93
C MET A 150 13.14 7.71 4.22
N LEU A 151 12.59 8.87 3.88
CA LEU A 151 11.14 9.07 3.89
C LEU A 151 10.49 8.29 2.73
N HIS A 152 9.20 8.02 2.86
CA HIS A 152 8.42 7.48 1.76
C HIS A 152 8.52 8.36 0.51
N GLY A 153 8.82 7.75 -0.63
CA GLY A 153 9.00 8.42 -1.92
C GLY A 153 10.42 8.95 -2.17
N GLU A 154 11.29 8.96 -1.15
CA GLU A 154 12.70 9.29 -1.35
C GLU A 154 13.43 8.18 -2.11
N HIS A 155 14.51 8.56 -2.78
CA HIS A 155 15.30 7.65 -3.59
C HIS A 155 16.78 8.01 -3.56
N PHE A 156 17.63 7.02 -3.87
CA PHE A 156 19.06 7.22 -4.06
C PHE A 156 19.59 6.33 -5.17
N VAL A 157 20.67 6.78 -5.82
CA VAL A 157 21.40 5.97 -6.80
C VAL A 157 22.35 5.05 -6.07
N ALA A 158 22.05 3.75 -6.09
CA ALA A 158 22.83 2.75 -5.38
C ALA A 158 24.08 2.32 -6.13
N ASP A 159 23.97 2.12 -7.46
CA ASP A 159 25.09 1.75 -8.32
C ASP A 159 24.78 1.98 -9.81
N SER A 160 25.76 1.74 -10.68
CA SER A 160 25.59 1.60 -12.12
C SER A 160 25.25 0.15 -12.51
N CYS A 161 24.41 -0.01 -13.52
CA CYS A 161 24.08 -1.33 -14.07
C CYS A 161 25.31 -2.08 -14.58
N SER A 162 26.28 -1.36 -15.15
CA SER A 162 27.52 -1.93 -15.65
C SER A 162 28.42 -2.55 -14.58
N ASN A 163 28.25 -2.13 -13.31
CA ASN A 163 28.97 -2.72 -12.20
C ASN A 163 28.34 -4.05 -11.73
N VAL A 164 27.09 -4.33 -12.10
CA VAL A 164 26.44 -5.62 -11.86
C VAL A 164 26.65 -6.56 -13.03
N ASP A 165 26.43 -6.07 -14.26
CA ASP A 165 26.67 -6.81 -15.49
C ASP A 165 27.19 -5.85 -16.57
N SER A 166 28.36 -6.14 -17.13
CA SER A 166 29.04 -5.26 -18.08
C SER A 166 28.29 -5.08 -19.40
N GLY A 167 27.37 -5.99 -19.74
CA GLY A 167 26.48 -5.92 -20.90
C GLY A 167 25.26 -5.01 -20.72
N TYR A 168 25.11 -4.37 -19.56
CA TYR A 168 23.99 -3.47 -19.24
C TYR A 168 24.48 -2.05 -18.92
N GLU A 169 23.60 -1.08 -19.14
CA GLU A 169 23.80 0.34 -18.86
C GLU A 169 22.62 0.95 -18.10
N GLY A 170 22.84 2.16 -17.60
CA GLY A 170 21.92 2.88 -16.72
C GLY A 170 22.38 2.87 -15.26
N SER A 171 21.53 3.44 -14.42
CA SER A 171 21.73 3.54 -12.97
C SER A 171 20.65 2.75 -12.25
N ILE A 172 21.04 2.11 -11.16
CA ILE A 172 20.12 1.42 -10.26
C ILE A 172 19.65 2.45 -9.23
N ASN A 173 18.46 3.00 -9.45
CA ASN A 173 17.80 3.90 -8.52
C ASN A 173 16.94 3.07 -7.56
N VAL A 174 17.14 3.26 -6.26
CA VAL A 174 16.36 2.60 -5.22
C VAL A 174 15.44 3.63 -4.58
N THR A 175 14.14 3.34 -4.56
CA THR A 175 13.09 4.18 -3.99
C THR A 175 12.48 3.51 -2.78
N CYS A 176 12.26 4.25 -1.70
CA CYS A 176 11.50 3.77 -0.56
C CYS A 176 10.00 3.93 -0.81
N TYR A 177 9.25 2.83 -0.78
CA TYR A 177 7.81 2.82 -0.98
C TYR A 177 7.12 2.03 0.13
N LEU A 178 6.35 2.73 0.99
CA LEU A 178 5.57 2.13 2.09
C LEU A 178 6.39 1.15 2.95
N GLY A 179 7.60 1.56 3.35
CA GLY A 179 8.52 0.75 4.16
C GLY A 179 9.26 -0.36 3.42
N THR A 180 9.12 -0.45 2.09
CA THR A 180 9.80 -1.43 1.25
C THR A 180 10.72 -0.74 0.24
N LEU A 181 11.88 -1.32 -0.03
CA LEU A 181 12.79 -0.83 -1.07
C LEU A 181 12.38 -1.39 -2.44
N MET A 182 12.26 -0.50 -3.42
CA MET A 182 12.01 -0.85 -4.83
C MET A 182 13.17 -0.37 -5.69
N SER A 183 13.57 -1.12 -6.70
CA SER A 183 14.67 -0.77 -7.61
C SER A 183 14.19 -0.54 -9.04
N SER A 184 14.90 0.32 -9.78
CA SER A 184 14.71 0.49 -11.21
C SER A 184 15.36 -0.64 -12.02
N SER A 185 14.86 -0.87 -13.24
CA SER A 185 15.44 -1.84 -14.17
C SER A 185 16.64 -1.26 -14.94
N CYS A 186 17.62 -2.14 -15.20
CA CYS A 186 18.74 -1.87 -16.09
C CYS A 186 18.36 -2.14 -17.54
N ARG A 187 19.06 -1.49 -18.49
CA ARG A 187 18.87 -1.71 -19.92
C ARG A 187 20.08 -2.43 -20.51
N PRO A 188 19.90 -3.42 -21.39
CA PRO A 188 21.03 -3.96 -22.14
C PRO A 188 21.72 -2.84 -22.91
N LYS A 189 23.05 -2.83 -22.90
CA LYS A 189 23.81 -1.92 -23.76
C LYS A 189 23.47 -2.21 -25.22
N PRO A 190 23.41 -1.18 -26.08
CA PRO A 190 23.39 -1.41 -27.51
C PRO A 190 24.66 -2.19 -27.90
N CYS A 191 24.55 -3.07 -28.90
CA CYS A 191 25.73 -3.71 -29.45
C CYS A 191 26.67 -2.60 -29.95
N GLU A 192 27.92 -2.59 -29.47
CA GLU A 192 28.95 -1.74 -30.08
C GLU A 192 29.02 -2.11 -31.57
N ASP A 193 29.05 -1.11 -32.46
CA ASP A 193 29.08 -1.31 -33.92
C ASP A 193 30.30 -2.16 -34.30
N THR A 194 30.15 -3.48 -34.22
CA THR A 194 31.24 -4.39 -34.45
C THR A 194 31.18 -4.79 -35.90
N VAL A 195 32.03 -4.15 -36.70
CA VAL A 195 32.29 -4.62 -38.05
C VAL A 195 33.15 -5.88 -37.94
N LYS A 196 32.57 -7.05 -38.19
CA LYS A 196 33.34 -8.30 -38.26
C LYS A 196 33.42 -8.78 -39.69
N TYR A 197 34.62 -9.18 -40.10
CA TYR A 197 34.81 -9.93 -41.33
C TYR A 197 34.48 -11.39 -41.05
N VAL A 198 33.51 -11.93 -41.77
CA VAL A 198 33.15 -13.35 -41.72
C VAL A 198 33.61 -13.97 -43.02
N THR A 199 34.53 -14.94 -42.96
CA THR A 199 34.95 -15.70 -44.13
C THR A 199 34.01 -16.89 -44.31
N HIS A 200 33.28 -16.94 -45.43
CA HIS A 200 32.46 -18.09 -45.80
C HIS A 200 32.83 -18.52 -47.22
N ALA A 201 33.20 -19.80 -47.40
CA ALA A 201 33.63 -20.34 -48.69
C ALA A 201 34.79 -19.56 -49.37
N GLY A 202 35.71 -19.00 -48.59
CA GLY A 202 36.86 -18.23 -49.10
C GLY A 202 36.56 -16.78 -49.49
N LEU A 203 35.30 -16.33 -49.34
CA LEU A 203 34.90 -14.93 -49.52
C LEU A 203 34.84 -14.22 -48.17
N ASN A 204 35.43 -13.02 -48.07
CA ASN A 204 35.34 -12.17 -46.89
C ASN A 204 34.08 -11.30 -46.98
N LEU A 205 33.09 -11.58 -46.14
CA LEU A 205 31.86 -10.80 -46.00
C LEU A 205 32.01 -9.80 -44.85
N LEU A 206 31.61 -8.56 -45.09
CA LEU A 206 31.52 -7.54 -44.05
C LEU A 206 30.17 -7.69 -43.34
N ALA A 207 30.16 -8.24 -42.12
CA ALA A 207 28.98 -8.23 -41.28
C ALA A 207 28.97 -6.97 -40.43
N ARG A 208 27.94 -6.14 -40.59
CA ARG A 208 27.64 -5.01 -39.71
C ARG A 208 26.44 -5.38 -38.84
N LEU A 209 26.67 -5.44 -37.54
CA LEU A 209 25.60 -5.51 -36.56
C LEU A 209 25.23 -4.07 -36.19
N ASN A 210 24.27 -3.48 -36.90
CA ASN A 210 23.68 -2.23 -36.44
C ASN A 210 22.70 -2.56 -35.31
N GLY A 211 22.91 -1.91 -34.15
CA GLY A 211 22.37 -2.28 -32.84
C GLY A 211 20.85 -2.45 -32.67
N ASP A 212 20.02 -2.31 -33.70
CA ASP A 212 18.56 -2.41 -33.59
C ASP A 212 17.91 -3.57 -34.36
N SER A 213 18.60 -4.22 -35.29
CA SER A 213 18.12 -5.47 -35.93
C SER A 213 19.16 -6.07 -36.86
N LEU A 214 19.17 -7.40 -36.99
CA LEU A 214 19.84 -8.10 -38.09
C LEU A 214 19.11 -7.78 -39.41
N GLY A 215 19.32 -6.59 -39.95
CA GLY A 215 18.96 -6.26 -41.32
C GLY A 215 19.82 -7.11 -42.25
N SER A 216 19.23 -8.14 -42.86
CA SER A 216 19.86 -8.90 -43.94
C SER A 216 20.20 -7.93 -45.07
N THR A 217 21.49 -7.57 -45.20
CA THR A 217 21.95 -6.84 -46.38
C THR A 217 22.03 -7.82 -47.54
N SER A 218 21.21 -7.55 -48.55
CA SER A 218 21.16 -8.26 -49.83
C SER A 218 22.55 -8.36 -50.47
N PRO A 219 22.88 -9.48 -51.16
CA PRO A 219 24.21 -9.69 -51.73
C PRO A 219 24.58 -8.60 -52.75
N ALA A 220 25.84 -8.18 -52.71
CA ALA A 220 26.40 -7.20 -53.64
C ALA A 220 26.24 -7.68 -55.10
N PRO A 221 25.86 -6.79 -56.05
CA PRO A 221 25.74 -7.15 -57.45
C PRO A 221 27.11 -7.56 -58.01
N SER A 222 27.23 -8.82 -58.42
CA SER A 222 28.34 -9.35 -59.18
C SER A 222 28.29 -8.77 -60.59
N GLY A 223 29.14 -7.78 -60.88
CA GLY A 223 29.22 -7.14 -62.19
C GLY A 223 30.56 -6.43 -62.39
N PHE A 224 31.64 -7.21 -62.50
CA PHE A 224 32.89 -6.78 -63.15
C PHE A 224 33.43 -7.98 -63.92
N GLU A 225 33.12 -8.01 -65.22
CA GLU A 225 33.97 -8.58 -66.26
C GLU A 225 34.49 -7.43 -67.12
#